data_AF-A0A662UN81-F1
#
_entry.id   AF-A0A662UN81-F1
#
_cell.length_a   1.000
_cell.length_b   1.000
_cell.length_c   1.000
_cell.angle_alpha   90.00
_cell.angle_beta   90.00
_cell.angle_gamma   90.00
#
_symmetry.space_group_name_H-M   'P 1'
#
loop_
_entity.id
_entity.type
_entity.pdbx_description
1 polymer ?
#
loop_
_entity_poly.entity_id
_entity_poly.type
_entity_poly.pdbx_seq_one_letter_code
_entity_poly.pdbx_strand_id
1 'polypeptide(L)' 'MLRIEGKECRECIEPIKIHLYKTLGIKGVRAKGHDVAVIYNDRYEVEDIIKETGVDKYYRVLEASIVNYR' A
#
# COMPACT_ATOMS: atom_id res chain seq x y z
N MET A 1 -0.50 5.27 7.23
CA MET A 1 -1.06 3.95 6.91
C MET A 1 -2.00 4.09 5.75
N LEU A 2 -1.76 3.27 4.72
CA LEU A 2 -2.57 3.20 3.52
C LEU A 2 -3.18 1.80 3.49
N ARG A 3 -4.51 1.72 3.53
CA ARG A 3 -5.25 0.46 3.39
C ARG A 3 -5.81 0.39 1.99
N ILE A 4 -5.54 -0.73 1.35
CA ILE A 4 -5.97 -1.01 -0.02
C ILE A 4 -6.56 -2.42 -0.10
N GLU A 5 -7.47 -2.62 -1.03
CA GLU A 5 -8.11 -3.90 -1.29
C GLU A 5 -7.85 -4.32 -2.74
N GLY A 6 -7.40 -5.55 -2.97
CA GLY A 6 -7.18 -6.05 -4.32
C GLY A 6 -8.49 -6.22 -5.07
N LYS A 7 -8.55 -5.71 -6.31
CA LYS A 7 -9.73 -5.84 -7.19
C LYS A 7 -9.91 -7.28 -7.68
N GLU A 8 -8.82 -8.02 -7.74
CA GLU A 8 -8.73 -9.36 -8.33
C GLU A 8 -8.36 -10.43 -7.29
N CYS A 9 -8.19 -11.67 -7.76
CA CYS A 9 -7.89 -12.87 -6.99
C CYS A 9 -6.74 -12.72 -5.99
N ARG A 10 -6.78 -13.47 -4.88
CA ARG A 10 -5.75 -13.46 -3.83
C ARG A 10 -4.32 -13.75 -4.34
N GLU A 11 -4.18 -14.65 -5.32
CA GLU A 11 -2.90 -15.00 -5.96
C GLU A 11 -2.35 -13.86 -6.83
N CYS A 12 -3.24 -13.00 -7.32
CA CYS A 12 -2.91 -11.81 -8.11
C CYS A 12 -2.28 -10.71 -7.22
N ILE A 13 -2.47 -10.79 -5.90
CA ILE A 13 -2.14 -9.72 -4.94
C ILE A 13 -0.73 -9.82 -4.38
N GLU A 14 -0.23 -11.03 -4.16
CA GLU A 14 1.07 -11.26 -3.52
C GLU A 14 2.27 -10.60 -4.22
N PRO A 15 2.34 -10.53 -5.57
CA PRO A 15 3.43 -9.89 -6.28
C PRO A 15 3.56 -8.38 -6.01
N ILE A 16 2.46 -7.66 -5.68
CA ILE A 16 2.56 -6.21 -5.47
C ILE A 16 3.40 -5.86 -4.25
N LYS A 17 3.51 -6.77 -3.26
CA LYS A 17 4.33 -6.53 -2.07
C LYS A 17 5.75 -6.15 -2.47
N ILE A 18 6.32 -6.84 -3.46
CA ILE A 18 7.67 -6.58 -3.96
C ILE A 18 7.78 -5.18 -4.56
N HIS A 19 6.76 -4.71 -5.26
CA HIS A 19 6.72 -3.36 -5.83
C HIS A 19 6.58 -2.29 -4.74
N LEU A 20 5.66 -2.50 -3.78
CA LEU A 20 5.46 -1.59 -2.65
C LEU A 20 6.73 -1.47 -1.79
N TYR A 21 7.46 -2.57 -1.53
CA TYR A 21 8.69 -2.51 -0.76
C TYR A 21 9.84 -1.74 -1.45
N LYS A 22 9.78 -1.54 -2.77
CA LYS A 22 10.78 -0.78 -3.51
C LYS A 22 10.54 0.72 -3.49
N THR A 23 9.32 1.15 -3.15
CA THR A 23 8.94 2.57 -3.12
C THR A 23 9.56 3.27 -1.92
N LEU A 24 10.14 4.43 -2.19
CA LEU A 24 10.78 5.24 -1.15
C LEU A 24 9.74 5.65 -0.10
N GLY A 25 10.11 5.57 1.18
CA GLY A 25 9.21 5.94 2.27
C GLY A 25 8.30 4.82 2.77
N ILE A 26 8.13 3.71 2.05
CA ILE A 26 7.43 2.53 2.59
C ILE A 26 8.31 1.85 3.66
N LYS A 27 7.69 1.54 4.80
CA LYS A 27 8.31 0.93 5.98
C LYS A 27 7.88 -0.51 6.21
N GLY A 28 6.67 -0.86 5.78
CA GLY A 28 6.13 -2.20 5.96
C GLY A 28 4.89 -2.44 5.13
N VAL A 29 4.71 -3.69 4.69
CA VAL A 29 3.53 -4.12 3.94
C VAL A 29 3.02 -5.43 4.54
N ARG A 30 1.75 -5.45 4.93
CA ARG A 30 1.04 -6.64 5.40
C ARG A 30 -0.14 -6.92 4.49
N ALA A 31 -0.21 -8.11 3.91
CA ALA A 31 -1.39 -8.56 3.16
C ALA A 31 -2.03 -9.75 3.84
N LYS A 32 -3.37 -9.77 3.88
CA LYS A 32 -4.18 -10.89 4.37
C LYS A 32 -5.44 -10.99 3.51
N GLY A 33 -5.50 -11.96 2.61
CA GLY A 33 -6.66 -12.04 1.71
C GLY A 33 -6.55 -10.95 0.65
N HIS A 34 -7.64 -10.22 0.48
CA HIS A 34 -7.70 -9.07 -0.43
C HIS A 34 -7.25 -7.77 0.27
N ASP A 35 -7.21 -7.76 1.60
CA ASP A 35 -6.77 -6.62 2.39
C ASP A 35 -5.25 -6.49 2.42
N VAL A 36 -4.76 -5.30 2.10
CA VAL A 36 -3.36 -4.91 2.23
C VAL A 36 -3.25 -3.63 3.04
N ALA A 37 -2.36 -3.64 4.01
CA ALA A 37 -2.00 -2.52 4.85
C ALA A 37 -0.55 -2.13 4.57
N VAL A 38 -0.33 -0.86 4.26
CA VAL A 38 0.98 -0.27 3.99
C VAL A 38 1.28 0.76 5.07
N ILE A 39 2.44 0.61 5.71
CA ILE A 39 3.00 1.59 6.63
C ILE A 39 4.05 2.36 5.85
N TYR A 40 3.97 3.68 5.87
CA TYR A 40 4.88 4.58 5.20
C TYR A 40 5.26 5.75 6.11
N ASN A 41 6.38 6.39 5.80
CA ASN A 41 6.90 7.55 6.51
C ASN A 41 6.03 8.78 6.24
N ASP A 42 5.67 9.51 7.30
CA ASP A 42 4.83 10.71 7.25
C ASP A 42 5.45 11.89 6.48
N ARG A 43 6.74 11.81 6.17
CA ARG A 43 7.43 12.75 5.26
C ARG A 43 7.01 12.65 3.80
N TYR A 44 6.23 11.62 3.43
CA TYR A 44 5.74 11.42 2.07
C TYR A 44 4.22 11.53 2.05
N GLU A 45 3.72 12.33 1.12
CA GLU A 45 2.29 12.40 0.85
C GLU A 45 1.79 11.07 0.27
N VAL A 46 0.56 10.71 0.63
CA VAL A 46 0.01 9.41 0.24
C VAL A 46 -0.24 9.33 -1.26
N GLU A 47 -0.56 10.47 -1.88
CA GLU A 47 -0.78 10.61 -3.32
C GLU A 47 0.50 10.31 -4.11
N ASP A 48 1.66 10.73 -3.60
CA ASP A 48 2.96 10.45 -4.23
C ASP A 48 3.28 8.95 -4.17
N ILE A 49 3.01 8.32 -3.02
CA ILE A 49 3.18 6.87 -2.86
C ILE A 49 2.27 6.11 -3.82
N ILE A 50 0.99 6.50 -3.93
CA ILE A 50 0.04 5.87 -4.85
C ILE A 50 0.52 6.02 -6.30
N LYS A 51 0.97 7.22 -6.68
CA LYS A 51 1.45 7.53 -8.03
C LYS A 51 2.72 6.76 -8.38
N GLU A 52 3.69 6.69 -7.47
CA GLU A 52 4.96 5.98 -7.69
C GLU A 52 4.76 4.47 -7.79
N THR A 53 3.88 3.92 -6.94
CA THR A 53 3.59 2.47 -6.92
C THR A 53 2.64 2.03 -8.03
N GLY A 54 1.80 2.94 -8.54
CA GLY A 54 0.71 2.61 -9.45
C GLY A 54 -0.31 1.64 -8.85
N VAL A 55 -0.42 1.63 -7.52
CA VAL A 55 -1.19 0.63 -6.77
C VAL A 55 -2.70 0.73 -7.04
N ASP A 56 -3.19 1.92 -7.33
CA ASP A 56 -4.58 2.22 -7.69
C ASP A 56 -5.07 1.53 -8.98
N LYS A 57 -4.14 1.08 -9.83
CA LYS A 57 -4.46 0.28 -11.02
C LYS A 57 -5.08 -1.06 -10.64
N TYR A 58 -4.47 -1.75 -9.67
CA TYR A 58 -4.82 -3.13 -9.28
C TYR A 58 -5.60 -3.21 -7.96
N TYR A 59 -5.56 -2.14 -7.18
CA TYR A 59 -6.17 -2.08 -5.86
C TYR A 59 -7.13 -0.90 -5.75
N ARG A 60 -8.11 -1.04 -4.88
CA ARG A 60 -8.97 0.04 -4.43
C ARG A 60 -8.38 0.61 -3.14
N VAL A 61 -8.16 1.93 -3.11
CA VAL A 61 -7.79 2.61 -1.87
C VAL A 61 -9.01 2.67 -0.97
N LEU A 62 -8.91 2.08 0.22
CA LEU A 62 -9.97 2.08 1.22
C LEU A 62 -9.80 3.21 2.24
N GLU A 63 -8.57 3.43 2.69
CA GLU A 63 -8.25 4.39 3.73
C GLU A 63 -6.82 4.92 3.57
N ALA A 64 -6.63 6.22 3.79
CA ALA A 64 -5.32 6.84 3.95
C ALA A 64 -5.33 7.70 5.21
N SER A 65 -4.45 7.39 6.16
CA SER A 65 -4.38 8.08 7.45
C SER A 65 -2.94 8.15 7.94
N ILE A 66 -2.51 9.27 8.55
CA ILE A 66 -1.18 9.33 9.16
C ILE A 66 -1.24 8.60 10.50
N VAL A 67 -0.38 7.59 10.69
CA VAL A 67 -0.30 6.82 11.94
C VAL A 67 1.03 7.11 12.60
N ASN A 68 0.99 7.91 13.67
CA ASN A 68 2.15 8.17 14.52
C ASN A 68 2.41 6.96 15.42
N TYR A 69 3.42 6.16 15.09
CA TYR A 69 3.95 5.16 16.00
C TYR A 69 4.92 5.86 16.96
N ARG A 70 4.49 6.02 18.21
CA ARG A 70 5.29 6.54 19.32
C ARG A 70 6.12 5.43 19.96
#